data_AF-X6H1S7-F1
#
_entry.id   AF-X6H1S7-F1
#
_cell.length_a   1.000
_cell.length_b   1.000
_cell.length_c   1.000
_cell.angle_alpha   90.00
_cell.angle_beta   90.00
_cell.angle_gamma   90.00
#
_symmetry.space_group_name_H-M   'P 1'
#
loop_
_entity.id
_entity.type
_entity.pdbx_description
1 polymer ?
#
loop_
_entity_poly.entity_id
_entity_poly.type
_entity_poly.pdbx_seq_one_letter_code
_entity_poly.pdbx_strand_id
1 'polypeptide(L)'
;MNSLTRAGTNLTRAALAAALRRLRAAGVTLTGANDHGGSEAIYVRDPDGSGVELYWDRPEAEWPRNPDGALKLVSNPLDVDNLAREGASDC
;
A
#
# COMPACT_ATOMS: atom_id res chain seq x y z
N MET A 1 22.64 16.41 17.09
CA MET A 1 22.25 17.04 15.81
C MET A 1 20.78 16.76 15.53
N ASN A 2 20.05 17.82 15.21
CA ASN A 2 18.60 17.99 14.97
C ASN A 2 17.63 16.80 15.11
N SER A 3 16.73 16.99 16.08
CA SER A 3 15.35 16.52 16.08
C SER A 3 14.69 16.62 14.70
N LEU A 4 14.19 15.49 14.22
CA LEU A 4 13.04 15.43 13.33
C LEU A 4 12.01 14.53 14.01
N THR A 5 11.24 15.12 14.92
CA THR A 5 9.95 14.55 15.32
C THR A 5 9.03 14.69 14.11
N ARG A 6 9.18 13.80 13.14
CA ARG A 6 8.15 13.60 12.13
C ARG A 6 7.21 12.57 12.74
N ALA A 7 6.14 13.04 13.38
CA ALA A 7 4.89 12.28 13.47
C ALA A 7 4.34 12.15 12.04
N GLY A 8 5.10 11.47 11.18
CA GLY A 8 4.74 11.18 9.81
C GLY A 8 4.43 9.70 9.82
N THR A 9 3.18 9.39 9.55
CA THR A 9 2.72 8.05 9.15
C THR A 9 3.73 7.52 8.13
N ASN A 10 4.69 6.72 8.59
CA ASN A 10 5.57 6.00 7.71
C ASN A 10 4.61 5.05 6.99
N LEU A 11 4.32 5.31 5.72
CA LEU A 11 3.40 4.50 4.91
C LEU A 11 4.08 3.16 4.66
N THR A 12 4.12 2.33 5.69
CA THR A 12 4.59 0.96 5.63
C THR A 12 3.46 0.09 5.08
N ARG A 13 3.81 -1.11 4.60
CA ARG A 13 2.82 -2.13 4.25
C ARG A 13 1.80 -2.37 5.37
N ALA A 14 2.26 -2.37 6.62
CA ALA A 14 1.41 -2.51 7.80
C ALA A 14 0.44 -1.32 7.99
N ALA A 15 0.89 -0.08 7.72
CA ALA A 15 0.02 1.09 7.76
C ALA A 15 -1.06 1.03 6.68
N LEU A 16 -0.70 0.59 5.46
CA LEU A 16 -1.67 0.37 4.39
C LEU A 16 -2.68 -0.73 4.76
N ALA A 17 -2.22 -1.84 5.33
CA ALA A 17 -3.06 -2.92 5.83
C ALA A 17 -4.04 -2.45 6.92
N ALA A 18 -3.56 -1.64 7.86
CA ALA A 18 -4.40 -1.05 8.90
C ALA A 18 -5.45 -0.09 8.32
N ALA A 19 -5.09 0.72 7.33
CA ALA A 19 -6.02 1.60 6.61
C ALA A 19 -7.08 0.77 5.86
N LEU A 20 -6.68 -0.26 5.13
CA LEU A 20 -7.58 -1.18 4.42
C LEU A 20 -8.62 -1.80 5.34
N ARG A 21 -8.21 -2.25 6.54
CA ARG A 21 -9.16 -2.80 7.53
C ARG A 21 -10.15 -1.75 8.03
N ARG A 22 -9.69 -0.54 8.32
CA ARG A 22 -10.58 0.56 8.75
C ARG A 22 -11.59 0.91 7.66
N LEU A 23 -11.16 0.95 6.40
CA LEU A 23 -12.02 1.19 5.24
C LEU A 23 -13.08 0.09 5.10
N ARG A 24 -12.69 -1.19 5.17
CA ARG A 24 -13.64 -2.31 5.17
C ARG A 24 -14.63 -2.24 6.33
N ALA A 25 -14.17 -1.91 7.54
CA ALA A 25 -15.02 -1.75 8.72
C ALA A 25 -16.00 -0.57 8.59
N ALA A 26 -15.62 0.48 7.87
CA ALA A 26 -16.47 1.62 7.56
C ALA A 26 -17.45 1.36 6.39
N GLY A 27 -17.45 0.16 5.80
CA GLY A 27 -18.29 -0.19 4.65
C GLY A 27 -17.83 0.42 3.32
N VAL A 28 -16.58 0.89 3.26
CA VAL A 28 -15.98 1.43 2.04
C VAL A 28 -15.62 0.28 1.09
N THR A 29 -16.14 0.34 -0.14
CA THR A 29 -15.88 -0.66 -1.17
C THR A 29 -14.56 -0.36 -1.88
N LEU A 30 -13.72 -1.38 -2.01
CA LEU A 30 -12.54 -1.32 -2.87
C LEU A 30 -12.98 -1.39 -4.33
N THR A 31 -12.52 -0.45 -5.13
CA THR A 31 -12.74 -0.44 -6.58
C THR A 31 -11.64 -1.16 -7.34
N GLY A 32 -10.46 -1.34 -6.73
CA GLY A 32 -9.35 -2.05 -7.33
C GLY A 32 -8.12 -2.09 -6.43
N ALA A 33 -7.15 -2.90 -6.82
CA ALA A 33 -5.85 -2.97 -6.15
C ALA A 33 -4.79 -3.48 -7.13
N ASN A 34 -3.61 -2.87 -7.11
CA ASN A 34 -2.51 -3.19 -8.03
C ASN A 34 -1.17 -3.24 -7.30
N ASP A 35 -0.33 -4.18 -7.71
CA ASP A 35 1.07 -4.29 -7.33
C ASP A 35 1.93 -3.89 -8.54
N HIS A 36 2.60 -2.75 -8.42
CA HIS A 36 3.53 -2.23 -9.41
C HIS A 36 4.96 -2.78 -9.24
N GLY A 37 5.15 -3.73 -8.32
CA GLY A 37 6.42 -4.33 -7.93
C GLY A 37 7.27 -3.46 -7.02
N GLY A 38 7.37 -2.17 -7.34
CA GLY A 38 8.01 -1.16 -6.47
C GLY A 38 7.05 -0.55 -5.45
N SER A 39 5.74 -0.60 -5.71
CA SER A 39 4.71 -0.04 -4.84
C SER A 39 3.42 -0.83 -4.95
N GLU A 40 2.67 -0.93 -3.86
CA GLU A 40 1.33 -1.51 -3.88
C GLU A 40 0.31 -0.40 -3.63
N ALA A 41 -0.75 -0.37 -4.44
CA ALA A 41 -1.81 0.61 -4.37
C ALA A 41 -3.18 -0.06 -4.22
N ILE A 42 -4.04 0.52 -3.40
CA ILE A 42 -5.46 0.19 -3.30
C ILE A 42 -6.29 1.40 -3.70
N TYR A 43 -7.35 1.14 -4.45
CA TYR A 43 -8.31 2.14 -4.89
C TYR A 43 -9.61 1.90 -4.16
N VAL A 44 -10.11 2.95 -3.52
CA VAL A 44 -11.38 2.92 -2.81
C VAL A 44 -12.27 4.05 -3.31
N ARG A 45 -13.58 3.84 -3.17
CA ARG A 45 -14.56 4.89 -3.43
C ARG A 45 -15.21 5.26 -2.12
N ASP A 46 -15.09 6.53 -1.75
CA ASP A 46 -15.77 7.03 -0.57
C ASP A 46 -17.29 7.10 -0.80
N PRO A 47 -18.11 7.22 0.25
CA PRO A 47 -19.56 7.35 0.14
C PRO A 47 -20.01 8.53 -0.74
N ASP A 48 -19.23 9.61 -0.83
CA ASP A 48 -19.50 10.77 -1.68
C ASP A 48 -19.12 10.53 -3.16
N GLY A 49 -18.56 9.36 -3.48
CA GLY A 49 -18.25 8.93 -4.84
C GLY A 49 -16.88 9.37 -5.35
N SER A 50 -16.06 10.00 -4.52
CA SER A 50 -14.67 10.35 -4.77
C SER A 50 -13.79 9.10 -4.76
N GLY A 51 -12.94 8.97 -5.77
CA GLY A 51 -11.90 7.94 -5.80
C GLY A 51 -10.74 8.35 -4.92
N VAL A 52 -10.37 7.49 -3.97
CA VAL A 52 -9.17 7.65 -3.14
C VAL A 52 -8.20 6.54 -3.48
N GLU A 53 -6.95 6.91 -3.72
CA GLU A 53 -5.84 6.00 -3.93
C GLU A 53 -4.94 6.04 -2.70
N LEU A 54 -4.68 4.86 -2.13
CA LEU A 54 -3.70 4.69 -1.06
C LEU A 54 -2.61 3.78 -1.58
N TYR A 55 -1.37 4.25 -1.54
CA TYR A 55 -0.21 3.49 -1.95
C TYR A 55 0.84 3.45 -0.85
N TRP A 56 1.68 2.43 -0.92
CA TRP A 56 2.92 2.38 -0.17
C TRP A 56 4.04 1.92 -1.09
N ASP A 57 5.22 2.51 -0.91
CA ASP A 57 6.40 2.18 -1.67
C ASP A 57 7.22 1.12 -0.92
N ARG A 58 7.57 0.04 -1.62
CA ARG A 58 8.56 -0.92 -1.14
C ARG A 58 9.93 -0.24 -1.07
N PRO A 59 10.83 -0.69 -0.18
CA PRO A 59 12.22 -0.26 -0.23
C PRO A 59 12.79 -0.45 -1.64
N GLU A 60 13.55 0.53 -2.16
CA GLU A 60 14.10 0.49 -3.52
C GLU A 60 14.94 -0.77 -3.79
N ALA A 61 15.55 -1.34 -2.74
CA ALA A 61 16.30 -2.58 -2.80
C ALA A 61 15.45 -3.82 -3.15
N GLU A 62 14.14 -3.77 -2.89
CA GLU A 62 13.18 -4.83 -3.21
C GLU A 62 12.50 -4.62 -4.56
N TRP A 63 12.78 -3.49 -5.23
CA TRP A 63 12.17 -3.23 -6.53
C TRP A 63 12.67 -4.25 -7.54
N PRO A 64 11.76 -4.87 -8.31
CA PRO A 64 12.15 -5.88 -9.26
C PRO A 64 13.03 -5.25 -10.33
N ARG A 65 14.19 -5.86 -10.56
CA ARG A 65 15.15 -5.44 -11.58
C ARG A 65 15.35 -6.54 -12.61
N ASN A 66 15.57 -6.14 -13.84
CA ASN A 66 15.96 -7.02 -14.93
C ASN A 66 17.42 -7.49 -14.74
N PRO A 67 17.86 -8.55 -15.44
CA PRO A 67 19.25 -9.03 -15.38
C PRO A 67 20.30 -7.98 -15.77
N ASP A 68 19.90 -6.95 -16.53
CA ASP A 68 20.71 -5.82 -16.95
C ASP A 68 20.75 -4.67 -15.92
N GLY A 69 20.04 -4.80 -14.79
CA GLY A 69 19.96 -3.81 -13.72
C GLY A 69 18.88 -2.74 -13.91
N ALA A 70 18.13 -2.74 -15.01
CA ALA A 70 17.01 -1.81 -15.21
C ALA A 70 15.80 -2.17 -14.33
N LEU A 71 14.97 -1.19 -13.99
CA LEU A 71 13.72 -1.44 -13.27
C LEU A 71 12.75 -2.25 -14.14
N LYS A 72 12.25 -3.34 -13.57
CA LYS A 72 11.26 -4.19 -14.21
C LYS A 72 9.89 -3.61 -13.92
N LEU A 73 9.22 -3.12 -14.97
CA LEU A 73 7.81 -2.77 -14.90
C LEU A 73 6.99 -4.05 -14.67
N VAL A 74 6.32 -4.11 -13.53
CA VAL A 74 5.33 -5.14 -13.20
C VAL A 74 4.02 -4.46 -12.88
N SER A 75 2.93 -5.14 -13.21
CA SER A 75 1.57 -4.72 -12.89
C SER A 75 0.77 -5.98 -12.64
N ASN A 76 0.79 -6.43 -11.40
CA ASN A 76 0.10 -7.64 -10.97
C ASN A 76 -1.14 -7.26 -10.15
N PRO A 77 -2.18 -8.11 -10.16
CA PRO A 77 -3.29 -7.94 -9.23
C PRO A 77 -2.76 -8.06 -7.80
N LEU A 78 -3.05 -7.07 -6.96
CA LEU A 78 -2.66 -7.10 -5.55
C LEU A 78 -3.62 -7.98 -4.75
N ASP A 79 -3.07 -8.91 -3.97
CA ASP A 79 -3.85 -9.69 -3.01
C ASP A 79 -4.17 -8.84 -1.77
N VAL A 80 -5.33 -8.19 -1.83
CA VAL A 80 -5.85 -7.34 -0.74
C VAL A 80 -6.14 -8.11 0.54
N ASP A 81 -6.43 -9.42 0.46
CA ASP A 81 -6.68 -10.24 1.65
C ASP A 81 -5.37 -10.66 2.31
N ASN A 82 -4.31 -10.88 1.54
CA ASN A 82 -2.96 -11.02 2.06
C ASN A 82 -2.50 -9.71 2.74
N LEU A 83 -2.66 -8.57 2.06
CA LEU A 83 -2.32 -7.27 2.62
C LEU A 83 -3.06 -7.00 3.94
N ALA A 84 -4.36 -7.27 4.01
CA ALA A 84 -5.14 -7.07 5.23
C ALA A 84 -4.65 -7.91 6.44
N ARG A 85 -4.01 -9.06 6.20
CA ARG A 85 -3.41 -9.91 7.24
C ARG A 85 -2.10 -9.34 7.78
N GLU A 86 -1.30 -8.66 6.95
CA GLU A 86 0.00 -8.09 7.34
C GLU A 86 -0.10 -7.19 8.58
N GLY A 87 -1.08 -6.28 8.59
CA GLY A 87 -1.21 -5.30 9.67
C GLY A 87 -1.60 -5.92 11.02
N ALA A 88 -1.84 -7.23 11.10
CA ALA A 88 -2.16 -7.92 12.35
C ALA A 88 -0.90 -8.26 13.16
N SER A 89 0.28 -8.17 12.55
CA SER A 89 1.56 -8.55 13.16
C SER A 89 2.16 -7.48 14.09
N ASP A 90 1.51 -6.34 14.26
CA ASP A 90 2.03 -5.17 14.99
C ASP A 90 1.19 -4.88 16.26
N CYS A 91 1.03 -5.90 17.10
CA CYS A 91 0.40 -5.80 18.43
C CYS A 91 1.40 -6.20 19.52
#